data_AF-A0A7S4SY93-F1
#
_entry.id   AF-A0A7S4SY93-F1
#
_cell.length_a   1.000
_cell.length_b   1.000
_cell.length_c   1.000
_cell.angle_alpha   90.00
_cell.angle_beta   90.00
_cell.angle_gamma   90.00
#
_symmetry.space_group_name_H-M   'P 1'
#
loop_
_entity.id
_entity.type
_entity.pdbx_description
1 polymer ?
#
loop_
_entity_poly.entity_id
_entity_poly.type
_entity_poly.pdbx_seq_one_letter_code
_entity_poly.pdbx_strand_id
1 'polypeptide(L)'
;SDLPLDPATGKMLITGCVMKCLDPVLTAAACFSSRNLFYAPLGERDEAREIRRSFCDNSDLMATVRAYNAFYDMVNEKGWGEARAWATDNFISVAAVTSITSVRSQLLNELLKIGLVNRRDLEPRIRRRNVLR
;
A
#
# COMPACT_ATOMS: atom_id res chain seq x y z
N SER A 1 20.12 16.23 9.18
CA SER A 1 18.71 16.53 8.90
C SER A 1 18.09 15.23 8.49
N ASP A 2 17.66 14.45 9.49
CA ASP A 2 17.49 13.01 9.29
C ASP A 2 16.00 12.75 9.21
N LEU A 3 15.50 12.49 8.00
CA LEU A 3 14.26 11.75 7.89
C LEU A 3 14.51 10.42 8.62
N PRO A 4 13.62 9.97 9.53
CA PRO A 4 13.73 8.64 10.15
C PRO A 4 13.36 7.53 9.14
N LEU A 5 13.62 7.77 7.85
CA LEU A 5 13.35 6.91 6.73
C LEU A 5 14.70 6.56 6.10
N ASP A 6 14.78 5.37 5.52
CA ASP A 6 15.96 5.04 4.74
C ASP A 6 16.15 6.07 3.59
N PRO A 7 17.39 6.45 3.24
CA PRO A 7 17.65 7.45 2.21
C PRO A 7 16.97 7.18 0.87
N ALA A 8 16.78 5.91 0.48
CA ALA A 8 16.11 5.53 -0.75
C ALA A 8 14.60 5.82 -0.68
N THR A 9 13.92 5.45 0.41
CA THR A 9 12.50 5.81 0.64
C THR A 9 12.32 7.33 0.67
N GLY A 10 13.20 8.06 1.36
CA GLY A 10 13.17 9.52 1.40
C GLY A 10 13.24 10.15 0.01
N LYS A 11 14.21 9.72 -0.82
CA LYS A 11 14.35 10.19 -2.21
C LYS A 11 13.12 9.85 -3.06
N MET A 12 12.56 8.65 -2.89
CA MET A 12 11.37 8.23 -3.62
C MET A 12 10.16 9.11 -3.31
N LEU A 13 9.91 9.40 -2.02
CA LEU A 13 8.81 10.26 -1.60
C LEU A 13 8.97 11.71 -2.08
N ILE A 14 10.17 12.29 -1.96
CA ILE A 14 10.45 13.64 -2.45
C ILE A 14 10.20 13.73 -3.95
N THR A 15 10.67 12.74 -4.71
CA THR A 15 10.44 12.68 -6.16
C THR A 15 8.95 12.59 -6.47
N GLY A 16 8.20 11.78 -5.72
CA GLY A 16 6.74 11.69 -5.85
C GLY A 16 6.01 13.01 -5.59
N CYS A 17 6.46 13.80 -4.60
CA CYS A 17 5.92 15.14 -4.36
C CYS A 17 6.18 16.08 -5.54
N VAL A 18 7.42 16.13 -6.04
CA VAL A 18 7.81 17.00 -7.17
C VAL A 18 7.05 16.63 -8.44
N MET A 19 6.87 15.33 -8.70
CA MET A 19 6.14 14.80 -9.85
C MET A 19 4.61 14.82 -9.68
N LYS A 20 4.09 15.35 -8.54
CA LYS A 20 2.66 15.39 -8.20
C LYS A 20 1.97 14.02 -8.23
N CYS A 21 2.69 12.94 -7.91
CA CYS A 21 2.19 11.57 -7.88
C CYS A 21 2.37 10.93 -6.49
N LEU A 22 2.09 11.69 -5.44
CA LEU A 22 2.37 11.27 -4.07
C LEU A 22 1.55 10.04 -3.63
N ASP A 23 0.28 9.93 -4.03
CA ASP A 23 -0.57 8.79 -3.65
C ASP A 23 0.01 7.42 -4.05
N PRO A 24 0.32 7.16 -5.33
CA PRO A 24 0.89 5.88 -5.74
C PRO A 24 2.29 5.65 -5.17
N VAL A 25 3.10 6.72 -5.05
CA VAL A 25 4.45 6.63 -4.49
C VAL A 25 4.44 6.29 -3.00
N LEU A 26 3.50 6.83 -2.23
CA LEU A 26 3.29 6.45 -0.82
C LEU A 26 2.90 4.98 -0.68
N THR A 27 2.07 4.44 -1.57
CA THR A 27 1.72 3.01 -1.54
C THR A 27 2.94 2.17 -1.87
N ALA A 28 3.67 2.51 -2.94
CA ALA A 28 4.88 1.79 -3.31
C ALA A 28 5.93 1.81 -2.19
N ALA A 29 6.16 2.97 -1.54
CA ALA A 29 7.05 3.10 -0.38
C ALA A 29 6.61 2.21 0.78
N ALA A 30 5.33 2.24 1.13
CA ALA A 30 4.81 1.44 2.22
C ALA A 30 4.89 -0.06 1.93
N CYS A 31 4.55 -0.49 0.71
CA CYS A 31 4.68 -1.88 0.28
C CYS A 31 6.13 -2.35 0.27
N PHE A 32 7.06 -1.50 -0.17
CA PHE A 32 8.49 -1.81 -0.19
C PHE A 32 9.07 -2.00 1.22
N SER A 33 8.61 -1.21 2.19
CA SER A 33 9.10 -1.26 3.59
C SER A 33 8.34 -2.24 4.49
N SER A 34 7.35 -2.97 3.99
CA SER A 34 6.48 -3.86 4.78
C SER A 34 6.69 -5.34 4.49
N ARG A 35 6.09 -6.19 5.33
CA ARG A 35 6.04 -7.64 5.12
C ARG A 35 5.26 -8.00 3.85
N ASN A 36 5.58 -9.17 3.28
CA ASN A 36 4.89 -9.71 2.10
C ASN A 36 3.37 -9.76 2.31
N LEU A 37 2.63 -9.16 1.36
CA LEU A 37 1.18 -9.09 1.36
C LEU A 37 0.52 -10.44 1.09
N PHE A 38 1.12 -11.22 0.19
CA PHE A 38 0.64 -12.53 -0.21
C PHE A 38 1.16 -13.61 0.74
N TYR A 39 0.31 -14.56 1.10
CA TYR A 39 0.69 -15.79 1.77
C TYR A 39 0.45 -16.99 0.87
N ALA A 40 1.06 -18.14 1.18
CA ALA A 40 0.87 -19.36 0.41
C ALA A 40 0.72 -20.55 1.37
N PRO A 41 -0.51 -21.04 1.58
CA PRO A 41 -0.76 -22.24 2.38
C PRO A 41 -0.02 -23.47 1.83
N LEU A 42 0.20 -24.46 2.68
CA LEU A 42 0.74 -25.74 2.26
C LEU A 42 -0.29 -26.44 1.37
N GLY A 43 0.07 -26.75 0.13
CA GLY A 43 -0.82 -27.38 -0.86
C GLY A 43 -1.34 -26.42 -1.94
N GLU A 44 -1.41 -25.12 -1.68
CA GLU A 44 -1.99 -24.11 -2.58
C GLU A 44 -0.94 -23.13 -3.12
N ARG A 45 0.34 -23.55 -3.12
CA ARG A 45 1.45 -22.66 -3.50
C ARG A 45 1.42 -22.20 -4.94
N ASP A 46 0.99 -23.07 -5.86
CA ASP A 46 0.95 -22.75 -7.28
C ASP A 46 -0.25 -21.85 -7.61
N GLU A 47 -1.40 -22.09 -6.98
CA GLU A 47 -2.57 -21.22 -7.07
C GLU A 47 -2.29 -19.82 -6.50
N ALA A 48 -1.68 -19.73 -5.32
CA ALA A 48 -1.28 -18.46 -4.73
C ALA A 48 -0.28 -17.68 -5.62
N ARG A 49 0.61 -18.40 -6.33
CA ARG A 49 1.53 -17.78 -7.30
C ARG A 49 0.80 -17.28 -8.54
N GLU A 50 -0.17 -18.03 -9.05
CA GLU A 50 -0.98 -17.65 -10.21
C GLU A 50 -1.85 -16.43 -9.89
N ILE A 51 -2.53 -16.41 -8.75
CA ILE A 51 -3.27 -15.25 -8.27
C ILE A 51 -2.33 -14.04 -8.13
N ARG A 52 -1.14 -14.21 -7.55
CA ARG A 52 -0.16 -13.13 -7.45
C ARG A 52 0.24 -12.57 -8.82
N ARG A 53 0.49 -13.45 -9.81
CA ARG A 53 0.81 -13.05 -11.19
C ARG A 53 -0.36 -12.37 -11.90
N SER A 54 -1.60 -12.72 -11.56
CA SER A 54 -2.79 -12.05 -12.11
C SER A 54 -2.81 -10.55 -11.79
N PHE A 55 -2.23 -10.13 -10.65
CA PHE A 55 -2.07 -8.71 -10.34
C PHE A 55 -0.95 -8.05 -11.16
N CYS A 56 0.21 -8.71 -11.27
CA CYS A 56 1.29 -8.31 -12.17
C CYS A 56 2.26 -9.47 -12.39
N ASP A 57 2.49 -9.83 -13.65
CA ASP A 57 3.37 -10.96 -14.00
C ASP A 57 4.87 -10.59 -13.90
N ASN A 58 5.21 -9.33 -14.17
CA ASN A 58 6.59 -8.90 -14.36
C ASN A 58 7.21 -8.15 -13.16
N SER A 59 6.46 -7.91 -12.08
CA SER A 59 6.96 -7.17 -10.91
C SER A 59 6.23 -7.50 -9.63
N ASP A 60 6.94 -8.10 -8.67
CA ASP A 60 6.43 -8.48 -7.35
C ASP A 60 5.95 -7.27 -6.54
N LEU A 61 6.69 -6.16 -6.59
CA LEU A 61 6.28 -4.92 -5.92
C LEU A 61 5.00 -4.36 -6.54
N MET A 62 4.89 -4.35 -7.87
CA MET A 62 3.67 -3.87 -8.53
C MET A 62 2.48 -4.80 -8.29
N ALA A 63 2.68 -6.13 -8.24
CA ALA A 63 1.64 -7.07 -7.84
C ALA A 63 1.11 -6.72 -6.44
N THR A 64 2.02 -6.45 -5.50
CA THR A 64 1.69 -6.05 -4.12
C THR A 64 0.93 -4.73 -4.08
N VAL A 65 1.40 -3.70 -4.80
CA VAL A 65 0.73 -2.40 -4.88
C VAL A 65 -0.67 -2.51 -5.47
N ARG A 66 -0.83 -3.31 -6.52
CA ARG A 66 -2.13 -3.52 -7.19
C ARG A 66 -3.11 -4.29 -6.30
N ALA A 67 -2.66 -5.36 -5.65
CA ALA A 67 -3.48 -6.09 -4.69
C ALA A 67 -3.89 -5.24 -3.49
N TYR A 68 -2.99 -4.41 -2.95
CA TYR A 68 -3.32 -3.45 -1.90
C TYR A 68 -4.39 -2.45 -2.34
N ASN A 69 -4.27 -1.89 -3.55
CA ASN A 69 -5.26 -0.96 -4.08
C ASN A 69 -6.62 -1.65 -4.30
N ALA A 70 -6.62 -2.84 -4.89
CA ALA A 70 -7.83 -3.64 -5.13
C ALA A 70 -8.56 -3.97 -3.81
N PHE A 71 -7.84 -4.29 -2.74
CA PHE A 71 -8.42 -4.48 -1.41
C PHE A 71 -9.19 -3.24 -0.95
N TYR A 72 -8.59 -2.05 -1.04
CA TYR A 72 -9.24 -0.81 -0.61
C TYR A 72 -10.37 -0.37 -1.53
N ASP A 73 -10.30 -0.68 -2.82
CA ASP A 73 -11.42 -0.47 -3.74
C ASP A 73 -12.61 -1.37 -3.34
N MET A 74 -12.36 -2.64 -2.98
CA MET A 74 -13.38 -3.55 -2.42
C MET A 74 -13.99 -3.02 -1.11
N VAL A 75 -13.16 -2.47 -0.21
CA VAL A 75 -13.64 -1.83 1.03
C VAL A 75 -14.58 -0.66 0.71
N ASN A 76 -14.24 0.17 -0.27
CA ASN A 76 -15.05 1.33 -0.64
C ASN A 76 -16.36 0.95 -1.35
N GLU A 77 -16.36 -0.13 -2.13
CA GLU A 77 -17.52 -0.55 -2.94
C GLU A 77 -18.47 -1.46 -2.16
N LYS A 78 -17.93 -2.42 -1.40
CA LYS A 78 -18.72 -3.49 -0.77
C LYS A 78 -18.56 -3.56 0.75
N GLY A 79 -17.66 -2.76 1.32
CA GLY A 79 -17.41 -2.73 2.75
C GLY A 79 -16.36 -3.72 3.23
N TRP A 80 -16.03 -3.63 4.52
CA TRP A 80 -14.91 -4.35 5.13
C TRP A 80 -15.09 -5.87 5.17
N GLY A 81 -16.32 -6.35 5.39
CA GLY A 81 -16.61 -7.78 5.45
C GLY A 81 -16.33 -8.50 4.13
N GLU A 82 -16.86 -7.95 3.04
CA GLU A 82 -16.65 -8.46 1.67
C GLU A 82 -15.19 -8.35 1.25
N ALA A 83 -14.51 -7.25 1.60
CA ALA A 83 -13.08 -7.10 1.33
C ALA A 83 -12.22 -8.15 2.04
N ARG A 84 -12.61 -8.56 3.26
CA ARG A 84 -11.90 -9.62 4.01
C ARG A 84 -12.11 -11.01 3.40
N ALA A 85 -13.32 -11.31 2.93
CA ALA A 85 -13.59 -12.54 2.18
C ALA A 85 -12.76 -12.55 0.89
N TRP A 86 -12.84 -11.48 0.10
CA TRP A 86 -12.05 -11.31 -1.12
C TRP A 86 -10.54 -11.45 -0.88
N ALA A 87 -10.00 -10.89 0.21
CA ALA A 87 -8.59 -11.04 0.56
C ALA A 87 -8.23 -12.51 0.82
N THR A 88 -9.11 -13.27 1.46
CA THR A 88 -8.89 -14.69 1.73
C THR A 88 -8.84 -15.48 0.42
N ASP A 89 -9.79 -15.24 -0.48
CA ASP A 89 -9.87 -15.88 -1.80
C ASP A 89 -8.67 -15.55 -2.70
N ASN A 90 -7.99 -14.43 -2.44
CA ASN A 90 -6.83 -13.98 -3.21
C ASN A 90 -5.49 -14.22 -2.49
N PHE A 91 -5.47 -15.01 -1.42
CA PHE A 91 -4.28 -15.27 -0.59
C PHE A 91 -3.58 -14.00 -0.07
N ILE A 92 -4.36 -12.97 0.26
CA ILE A 92 -3.91 -11.69 0.77
C ILE A 92 -4.08 -11.64 2.29
N SER A 93 -3.00 -11.35 3.01
CA SER A 93 -3.03 -11.21 4.45
C SER A 93 -3.61 -9.85 4.85
N VAL A 94 -4.81 -9.85 5.45
CA VAL A 94 -5.42 -8.63 6.02
C VAL A 94 -4.50 -7.97 7.05
N ALA A 95 -3.77 -8.76 7.86
CA ALA A 95 -2.80 -8.21 8.80
C ALA A 95 -1.65 -7.48 8.09
N ALA A 96 -1.18 -8.00 6.95
CA ALA A 96 -0.17 -7.32 6.14
C ALA A 96 -0.74 -6.04 5.49
N VAL A 97 -1.99 -6.06 5.00
CA VAL A 97 -2.67 -4.86 4.50
C VAL A 97 -2.69 -3.76 5.57
N THR A 98 -3.17 -4.07 6.78
CA THR A 98 -3.21 -3.11 7.89
C THR A 98 -1.83 -2.59 8.25
N SER A 99 -0.81 -3.45 8.25
CA SER A 99 0.58 -3.05 8.47
C SER A 99 1.07 -2.05 7.41
N ILE A 100 0.81 -2.32 6.12
CA ILE A 100 1.17 -1.43 5.01
C ILE A 100 0.46 -0.08 5.17
N THR A 101 -0.83 -0.07 5.50
CA THR A 101 -1.59 1.18 5.73
C THR A 101 -1.04 1.99 6.90
N SER A 102 -0.61 1.32 7.97
CA SER A 102 0.04 1.99 9.10
C SER A 102 1.35 2.64 8.68
N VAL A 103 2.23 1.93 7.97
CA VAL A 103 3.48 2.48 7.45
C VAL A 103 3.21 3.64 6.50
N ARG A 104 2.29 3.48 5.55
CA ARG A 104 1.86 4.54 4.63
C ARG A 104 1.43 5.81 5.36
N SER A 105 0.67 5.67 6.44
CA SER A 105 0.22 6.80 7.27
C SER A 105 1.37 7.47 8.01
N GLN A 106 2.34 6.68 8.51
CA GLN A 106 3.57 7.20 9.12
C GLN A 106 4.39 8.01 8.11
N LEU A 107 4.63 7.47 6.91
CA LEU A 107 5.35 8.15 5.84
C LEU A 107 4.70 9.50 5.49
N LEU A 108 3.38 9.52 5.32
CA LEU A 108 2.66 10.77 5.05
C LEU A 108 2.80 11.77 6.20
N ASN A 109 2.70 11.32 7.45
CA ASN A 109 2.85 12.20 8.61
C ASN A 109 4.24 12.83 8.68
N GLU A 110 5.30 12.09 8.34
CA GLU A 110 6.65 12.65 8.26
C GLU A 110 6.76 13.72 7.17
N LEU A 111 6.17 13.50 5.98
CA LEU A 111 6.14 14.51 4.91
C LEU A 111 5.38 15.78 5.32
N LEU A 112 4.28 15.62 6.07
CA LEU A 112 3.52 16.74 6.62
C LEU A 112 4.34 17.52 7.68
N LYS A 113 5.05 16.81 8.57
CA LYS A 113 5.88 17.43 9.62
C LYS A 113 7.02 18.27 9.04
N ILE A 114 7.65 17.80 7.96
CA ILE A 114 8.75 18.50 7.29
C ILE A 114 8.23 19.65 6.40
N GLY A 115 6.92 19.71 6.15
CA GLY A 115 6.31 20.74 5.32
C GLY A 115 6.47 20.51 3.82
N LEU A 116 6.90 19.32 3.39
CA LEU A 116 6.97 18.94 1.98
C LEU A 116 5.59 18.77 1.34
N VAL A 117 4.57 18.55 2.16
CA VAL A 117 3.18 18.38 1.74
C VAL A 117 2.29 19.19 2.67
N ASN A 118 1.28 19.89 2.13
CA ASN A 118 0.24 20.49 2.94
C ASN A 118 -0.98 19.56 2.99
N ARG A 119 -1.61 19.43 4.17
CA ARG A 119 -2.86 18.66 4.31
C ARG A 119 -3.94 19.15 3.35
N ARG A 120 -4.00 20.46 3.05
CA ARG A 120 -4.96 21.06 2.11
C ARG A 120 -4.78 20.57 0.67
N ASP A 121 -3.55 20.23 0.30
CA ASP A 121 -3.18 19.80 -1.05
C ASP A 121 -3.35 18.29 -1.25
N LEU A 122 -3.68 17.55 -0.17
CA LEU A 122 -3.94 16.12 -0.24
C LEU A 122 -5.27 15.82 -0.91
N GLU A 123 -5.21 15.02 -1.97
CA GLU A 123 -6.38 14.49 -2.64
C GLU A 123 -7.30 13.73 -1.66
N PRO A 124 -8.63 13.77 -1.87
CA PRO A 124 -9.58 13.06 -1.02
C PRO A 124 -9.30 11.56 -0.89
N ARG A 125 -8.75 10.92 -1.92
CA ARG A 125 -8.39 9.49 -1.91
C ARG A 125 -7.29 9.17 -0.89
N ILE A 126 -6.26 10.02 -0.81
CA ILE A 126 -5.18 9.89 0.17
C ILE A 126 -5.75 9.97 1.59
N ARG A 127 -6.69 10.89 1.82
CA ARG A 127 -7.33 11.07 3.13
C ARG A 127 -8.16 9.85 3.53
N ARG A 128 -8.98 9.30 2.62
CA ARG A 128 -9.87 8.15 2.93
C ARG A 128 -9.11 6.89 3.31
N ARG A 129 -8.04 6.54 2.59
CA ARG A 129 -7.24 5.32 2.87
C ARG A 129 -6.54 5.37 4.23
N ASN A 130 -6.21 6.56 4.73
CA ASN A 130 -5.48 6.73 6.01
C ASN A 130 -6.41 6.91 7.23
N VAL A 131 -7.73 6.88 7.05
CA VAL A 131 -8.73 7.03 8.13
C VAL A 131 -9.38 5.70 8.52
N LEU A 132 -9.28 4.68 7.67
CA LEU A 132 -9.80 3.34 7.94
C LEU A 132 -8.91 2.65 8.99
N ARG A 133 -9.36 2.68 10.26
CA ARG A 133 -8.82 1.90 11.39
C ARG A 133 -9.54 0.56 11.49
#